data_AF-A0A1F6H593-F1
#
_entry.id   AF-A0A1F6H593-F1
#
_cell.length_a   1.000
_cell.length_b   1.000
_cell.length_c   1.000
_cell.angle_alpha   90.00
_cell.angle_beta   90.00
_cell.angle_gamma   90.00
#
_symmetry.space_group_name_H-M   'P 1'
#
loop_
_entity.id
_entity.type
_entity.pdbx_description
1 polymer ?
#
loop_
_entity_poly.entity_id
_entity_poly.type
_entity_poly.pdbx_seq_one_letter_code
_entity_poly.pdbx_strand_id
1 'polypeptide(L)'
;MRNSLRSCIKGLNSGNDTILNAVYSSTQEGAFDVENVLLYNVGSNGFGHLCNNGLHFERRMVLPPEVQIELMKPPMHYHLYSVVSKDTKFNYWKKGRNLACWADIPCIPLRGEIKPHSIWCAMKNGFVEVNNDHPSLYGIQIKVKAPIGTTINLASIVKPVLDGIISSFHTHNGSDIIELSERLAKLLGENEQTMEKMLMDTQMNILGKRNLLHKFGQNIQWNPADNTCVTADILFDNSKEDGGWFLSGELFKVEQSDKKNDVQKQNLLY
;
A
#
# COMPACT_ATOMS: atom_id res chain seq x y z
N MET A 1 11.86 -19.10 -10.04
CA MET A 1 11.44 -18.40 -8.81
C MET A 1 9.99 -17.92 -8.85
N ARG A 2 9.61 -16.95 -9.72
CA ARG A 2 8.23 -16.41 -9.76
C ARG A 2 7.14 -17.48 -9.96
N ASN A 3 7.34 -18.43 -10.88
CA ASN A 3 6.36 -19.49 -11.13
C ASN A 3 6.22 -20.48 -9.97
N SER A 4 7.33 -20.83 -9.30
CA SER A 4 7.32 -21.70 -8.12
C SER A 4 6.58 -21.03 -6.96
N LEU A 5 6.90 -19.76 -6.66
CA LEU A 5 6.18 -18.97 -5.64
C LEU A 5 4.68 -18.90 -5.95
N ARG A 6 4.28 -18.60 -7.19
CA ARG A 6 2.88 -18.61 -7.61
C ARG A 6 2.21 -19.97 -7.37
N SER A 7 2.91 -21.06 -7.63
CA SER A 7 2.39 -22.41 -7.43
C SER A 7 2.15 -22.69 -5.94
N CYS A 8 3.08 -22.31 -5.07
CA CYS A 8 2.93 -22.50 -3.62
C CYS A 8 1.83 -21.61 -3.05
N ILE A 9 1.72 -20.35 -3.51
CA ILE A 9 0.66 -19.41 -3.11
C ILE A 9 -0.73 -19.96 -3.46
N LYS A 10 -0.90 -20.62 -4.62
CA LYS A 10 -2.17 -21.26 -5.01
C LYS A 10 -2.59 -22.40 -4.07
N GLY A 11 -1.66 -22.97 -3.30
CA GLY A 11 -1.95 -24.02 -2.32
C GLY A 11 -2.40 -23.48 -0.96
N LEU A 12 -2.37 -22.16 -0.74
CA LEU A 12 -2.86 -21.55 0.49
C LEU A 12 -4.39 -21.49 0.48
N ASN A 13 -5.01 -21.80 1.61
CA ASN A 13 -6.47 -21.75 1.76
C ASN A 13 -6.87 -20.53 2.56
N SER A 14 -7.83 -19.76 2.06
CA SER A 14 -8.48 -18.66 2.78
C SER A 14 -9.78 -19.12 3.45
N GLY A 15 -10.06 -18.56 4.61
CA GLY A 15 -11.35 -18.61 5.28
C GLY A 15 -12.02 -17.22 5.34
N ASN A 16 -13.28 -17.19 5.79
CA ASN A 16 -14.11 -15.97 5.80
C ASN A 16 -13.55 -14.83 6.67
N ASP A 17 -12.81 -15.13 7.73
CA ASP A 17 -12.20 -14.13 8.64
C ASP A 17 -10.68 -14.05 8.52
N THR A 18 -10.15 -14.51 7.39
CA THR A 18 -8.71 -14.52 7.15
C THR A 18 -8.29 -13.55 6.07
N ILE A 19 -7.06 -13.07 6.17
CA ILE A 19 -6.41 -12.17 5.22
C ILE A 19 -5.07 -12.75 4.78
N LEU A 20 -4.58 -12.31 3.62
CA LEU A 20 -3.21 -12.58 3.20
C LEU A 20 -2.24 -11.79 4.09
N ASN A 21 -1.22 -12.46 4.63
CA ASN A 21 -0.06 -11.83 5.23
C ASN A 21 1.18 -12.09 4.37
N ALA A 22 1.87 -11.02 3.98
CA ALA A 22 3.06 -11.08 3.13
C ALA A 22 4.25 -10.37 3.79
N VAL A 23 5.37 -11.05 3.95
CA VAL A 23 6.57 -10.49 4.60
C VAL A 23 7.74 -10.56 3.64
N TYR A 24 8.44 -9.44 3.50
CA TYR A 24 9.68 -9.35 2.74
C TYR A 24 10.85 -9.00 3.67
N SER A 25 11.89 -9.84 3.72
CA SER A 25 13.12 -9.53 4.45
C SER A 25 14.31 -9.39 3.50
N SER A 26 15.09 -8.33 3.67
CA SER A 26 16.36 -8.14 2.99
C SER A 26 17.18 -7.05 3.68
N THR A 27 18.51 -7.14 3.60
CA THR A 27 19.43 -6.04 3.93
C THR A 27 19.62 -5.06 2.78
N GLN A 28 18.99 -5.31 1.62
CA GLN A 28 19.15 -4.45 0.46
C GLN A 28 18.64 -3.04 0.77
N GLU A 29 19.59 -2.10 0.74
CA GLU A 29 19.32 -0.68 0.71
C GLU A 29 18.92 -0.24 -0.70
N GLY A 30 18.00 0.71 -0.79
CA GLY A 30 17.48 1.21 -2.05
C GLY A 30 16.00 1.58 -2.00
N ALA A 31 15.58 2.38 -2.96
CA ALA A 31 14.19 2.76 -3.17
C ALA A 31 13.48 1.68 -3.98
N PHE A 32 12.72 0.83 -3.29
CA PHE A 32 11.76 -0.07 -3.90
C PHE A 32 10.52 -0.19 -3.01
N ASP A 33 9.40 -0.39 -3.68
CA ASP A 33 8.10 -0.42 -3.03
C ASP A 33 7.81 -1.86 -2.59
N VAL A 34 7.35 -2.02 -1.35
CA VAL A 34 7.25 -3.34 -0.71
C VAL A 34 6.16 -4.18 -1.37
N GLU A 35 5.05 -3.56 -1.75
CA GLU A 35 3.95 -4.18 -2.48
C GLU A 35 4.37 -4.57 -3.90
N ASN A 36 5.29 -3.83 -4.52
CA ASN A 36 5.84 -4.19 -5.81
C ASN A 36 6.62 -5.51 -5.74
N VAL A 37 7.46 -5.65 -4.70
CA VAL A 37 8.27 -6.86 -4.46
C VAL A 37 7.40 -8.05 -4.05
N LEU A 38 6.41 -7.84 -3.18
CA LEU A 38 5.57 -8.91 -2.63
C LEU A 38 4.41 -9.35 -3.53
N LEU A 39 3.80 -8.44 -4.28
CA LEU A 39 2.53 -8.70 -4.94
C LEU A 39 2.63 -8.51 -6.45
N TYR A 40 3.02 -7.32 -6.90
CA TYR A 40 2.99 -6.98 -8.33
C TYR A 40 3.96 -7.86 -9.16
N ASN A 41 5.23 -7.93 -8.74
CA ASN A 41 6.25 -8.73 -9.43
C ASN A 41 5.99 -10.23 -9.35
N VAL A 42 5.29 -10.68 -8.32
CA VAL A 42 4.84 -12.07 -8.19
C VAL A 42 3.65 -12.31 -9.10
N GLY A 43 2.83 -11.31 -9.42
CA GLY A 43 1.69 -11.40 -10.32
C GLY A 43 0.38 -11.47 -9.54
N SER A 44 -0.27 -10.31 -9.40
CA SER A 44 -1.45 -10.08 -8.55
C SER A 44 -2.61 -11.05 -8.78
N ASN A 45 -2.75 -11.62 -9.98
CA ASN A 45 -3.80 -12.59 -10.30
C ASN A 45 -3.70 -13.89 -9.48
N GLY A 46 -2.50 -14.24 -9.00
CA GLY A 46 -2.30 -15.43 -8.16
C GLY A 46 -2.92 -15.32 -6.76
N PHE A 47 -3.21 -14.11 -6.31
CA PHE A 47 -3.63 -13.83 -4.93
C PHE A 47 -5.13 -13.61 -4.76
N GLY A 48 -5.92 -13.61 -5.85
CA GLY A 48 -7.34 -13.22 -5.78
C GLY A 48 -8.15 -13.97 -4.73
N HIS A 49 -7.93 -15.27 -4.57
CA HIS A 49 -8.59 -16.08 -3.55
C HIS A 49 -8.16 -15.78 -2.10
N LEU A 50 -6.97 -15.21 -1.88
CA LEU A 50 -6.42 -14.89 -0.56
C LEU A 50 -6.70 -13.45 -0.12
N CYS A 51 -6.96 -12.57 -1.08
CA CYS A 51 -7.06 -11.13 -0.87
C CYS A 51 -8.51 -10.60 -0.90
N ASN A 52 -9.50 -11.45 -0.67
CA ASN A 52 -10.91 -11.05 -0.72
C ASN A 52 -11.35 -10.27 0.53
N ASN A 53 -10.81 -10.59 1.72
CA ASN A 53 -11.20 -9.94 2.97
C ASN A 53 -10.18 -8.88 3.44
N GLY A 54 -8.95 -8.98 2.94
CA GLY A 54 -7.87 -8.10 3.34
C GLY A 54 -6.51 -8.59 2.88
N LEU A 55 -5.53 -7.71 2.96
CA LEU A 55 -4.11 -8.05 2.86
C LEU A 55 -3.30 -7.22 3.84
N HIS A 56 -2.25 -7.84 4.32
CA HIS A 56 -1.28 -7.29 5.23
C HIS A 56 0.09 -7.50 4.63
N PHE A 57 0.97 -6.50 4.71
CA PHE A 57 2.38 -6.72 4.43
C PHE A 57 3.34 -6.00 5.37
N GLU A 58 4.53 -6.59 5.53
CA GLU A 58 5.65 -6.04 6.31
C GLU A 58 6.97 -6.18 5.56
N ARG A 59 7.76 -5.11 5.52
CA ARG A 59 9.19 -5.13 5.12
C ARG A 59 10.05 -5.22 6.37
N ARG A 60 11.01 -6.13 6.37
CA ARG A 60 12.06 -6.23 7.39
C ARG A 60 13.41 -5.88 6.77
N MET A 61 14.07 -4.89 7.36
CA MET A 61 15.39 -4.42 6.94
C MET A 61 16.49 -5.18 7.69
N VAL A 62 16.47 -6.51 7.59
CA VAL A 62 17.39 -7.41 8.30
C VAL A 62 17.82 -8.54 7.37
N LEU A 63 18.90 -9.23 7.74
CA LEU A 63 19.32 -10.44 7.04
C LEU A 63 18.16 -11.46 7.04
N PRO A 64 17.82 -12.04 5.88
CA PRO A 64 16.92 -13.18 5.81
C PRO A 64 17.24 -14.27 6.84
N PRO A 65 16.21 -14.96 7.37
CA PRO A 65 16.44 -16.08 8.28
C PRO A 65 17.25 -17.18 7.59
N GLU A 66 18.04 -17.91 8.38
CA GLU A 66 18.72 -19.11 7.89
C GLU A 66 17.69 -20.13 7.39
N VAL A 67 18.01 -20.78 6.28
CA VAL A 67 17.18 -21.83 5.69
C VAL A 67 17.81 -23.19 5.96
N GLN A 68 16.98 -24.23 6.11
CA GLN A 68 17.42 -25.60 6.38
C GLN A 68 18.07 -26.31 5.17
N ILE A 69 18.31 -25.59 4.07
CA ILE A 69 18.93 -26.09 2.87
C ILE A 69 20.30 -25.43 2.74
N GLU A 70 21.32 -26.21 2.42
CA GLU A 70 22.66 -25.69 2.20
C GLU A 70 22.67 -24.79 0.94
N LEU A 71 22.82 -23.49 1.17
CA LEU A 71 23.02 -22.51 0.11
C LEU A 71 24.51 -22.19 0.03
N MET A 72 25.05 -22.04 -1.19
CA MET A 72 26.44 -21.62 -1.40
C MET A 72 26.75 -20.23 -0.81
N LYS A 73 25.72 -19.40 -0.58
CA LYS A 73 25.81 -18.07 0.03
C LYS A 73 24.56 -17.82 0.88
N PRO A 74 24.64 -16.97 1.91
CA PRO A 74 23.47 -16.55 2.67
C PRO A 74 22.36 -15.99 1.76
N PRO A 75 21.08 -16.25 2.07
CA PRO A 75 19.98 -15.71 1.28
C PRO A 75 19.94 -14.18 1.37
N MET A 76 19.82 -13.51 0.23
CA MET A 76 19.73 -12.04 0.15
C MET A 76 18.28 -11.52 0.21
N HIS A 77 17.32 -12.36 -0.15
CA HIS A 77 15.90 -12.04 -0.21
C HIS A 77 15.09 -13.17 0.42
N TYR A 78 14.07 -12.80 1.18
CA TYR A 78 13.12 -13.74 1.78
C TYR A 78 11.71 -13.24 1.59
N HIS A 79 10.85 -14.11 1.08
CA HIS A 79 9.42 -13.88 0.93
C HIS A 79 8.67 -14.92 1.74
N LEU A 80 7.75 -14.48 2.60
CA LEU A 80 6.84 -15.35 3.33
C LEU A 80 5.41 -14.93 3.02
N TYR A 81 4.59 -15.90 2.64
CA TYR A 81 3.16 -15.73 2.47
C TYR A 81 2.45 -16.67 3.43
N SER A 82 1.53 -16.13 4.23
CA SER A 82 0.69 -16.90 5.13
C SER A 82 -0.73 -16.37 5.12
N VAL A 83 -1.67 -17.18 5.62
CA VAL A 83 -3.06 -16.76 5.85
C VAL A 83 -3.24 -16.62 7.35
N VAL A 84 -3.70 -15.45 7.79
CA VAL A 84 -3.83 -15.10 9.21
C VAL A 84 -5.22 -14.53 9.51
N SER A 85 -5.61 -14.47 10.77
CA SER A 85 -6.86 -13.78 11.16
C SER A 85 -6.79 -12.29 10.80
N LYS A 86 -7.93 -11.69 10.41
CA LYS A 86 -8.05 -10.24 10.19
C LYS A 86 -7.63 -9.37 11.39
N ASP A 87 -7.69 -9.92 12.61
CA ASP A 87 -7.31 -9.22 13.84
C ASP A 87 -5.81 -9.34 14.16
N THR A 88 -5.03 -9.98 13.28
CA THR A 88 -3.59 -10.20 13.47
C THR A 88 -2.84 -8.88 13.38
N LYS A 89 -2.07 -8.58 14.42
CA LYS A 89 -1.21 -7.39 14.47
C LYS A 89 0.09 -7.59 13.69
N PHE A 90 0.73 -6.48 13.32
CA PHE A 90 2.09 -6.46 12.78
C PHE A 90 3.06 -7.25 13.69
N ASN A 91 3.89 -8.10 13.08
CA ASN A 91 4.84 -8.93 13.82
C ASN A 91 6.15 -8.18 14.08
N TYR A 92 6.57 -7.38 13.12
CA TYR A 92 7.91 -6.76 13.07
C TYR A 92 7.88 -5.26 13.29
N TRP A 93 6.71 -4.64 13.19
CA TRP A 93 6.52 -3.21 13.45
C TRP A 93 5.53 -2.99 14.58
N LYS A 94 5.86 -2.07 15.48
CA LYS A 94 4.93 -1.56 16.48
C LYS A 94 4.33 -0.26 15.95
N LYS A 95 2.99 -0.20 15.92
CA LYS A 95 2.27 1.03 15.61
C LYS A 95 2.52 2.07 16.70
N GLY A 96 3.09 3.21 16.31
CA GLY A 96 3.31 4.39 17.13
C GLY A 96 2.17 5.39 16.97
N ARG A 97 2.50 6.69 17.07
CA ARG A 97 1.50 7.76 16.95
C ARG A 97 0.91 7.89 15.55
N ASN A 98 -0.36 8.27 15.49
CA ASN A 98 -1.04 8.61 14.25
C ASN A 98 -0.50 9.94 13.71
N LEU A 99 -0.23 9.94 12.41
CA LEU A 99 0.21 11.08 11.62
C LEU A 99 -0.93 11.68 10.83
N ALA A 100 -1.81 10.84 10.29
CA ALA A 100 -3.05 11.26 9.66
C ALA A 100 -4.17 10.26 9.93
N CYS A 101 -5.41 10.74 9.96
CA CYS A 101 -6.62 9.93 10.05
C CYS A 101 -7.68 10.45 9.09
N TRP A 102 -8.41 9.55 8.45
CA TRP A 102 -9.53 9.89 7.59
C TRP A 102 -10.64 8.85 7.74
N ALA A 103 -11.87 9.31 7.59
CA ALA A 103 -13.05 8.47 7.73
C ALA A 103 -13.98 8.71 6.54
N ASP A 104 -14.38 7.62 5.92
CA ASP A 104 -15.41 7.56 4.89
C ASP A 104 -15.27 8.63 3.79
N ILE A 105 -14.06 8.73 3.23
CA ILE A 105 -13.80 9.52 2.02
C ILE A 105 -14.45 8.79 0.83
N PRO A 106 -15.43 9.39 0.13
CA PRO A 106 -16.01 8.79 -1.05
C PRO A 106 -14.96 8.63 -2.15
N CYS A 107 -14.96 7.49 -2.84
CA CYS A 107 -14.03 7.24 -3.94
C CYS A 107 -14.71 6.54 -5.11
N ILE A 108 -13.96 6.44 -6.22
CA ILE A 108 -14.39 5.66 -7.38
C ILE A 108 -14.49 4.16 -7.02
N PRO A 109 -15.30 3.36 -7.74
CA PRO A 109 -15.27 1.92 -7.60
C PRO A 109 -13.86 1.36 -7.75
N LEU A 110 -13.38 0.64 -6.74
CA LEU A 110 -12.03 0.05 -6.77
C LEU A 110 -12.04 -1.28 -7.51
N ARG A 111 -12.45 -1.28 -8.78
CA ARG A 111 -12.45 -2.46 -9.64
C ARG A 111 -11.87 -2.09 -11.00
N GLY A 112 -11.22 -3.04 -11.66
CA GLY A 112 -10.62 -2.83 -12.98
C GLY A 112 -9.35 -1.95 -12.93
N GLU A 113 -9.17 -1.10 -13.94
CA GLU A 113 -8.00 -0.24 -14.07
C GLU A 113 -8.08 1.02 -13.19
N ILE A 114 -7.77 0.86 -11.90
CA ILE A 114 -7.67 1.99 -10.98
C ILE A 114 -6.42 2.80 -11.29
N LYS A 115 -6.57 4.12 -11.31
CA LYS A 115 -5.45 5.05 -11.48
C LYS A 115 -5.20 5.85 -10.19
N PRO A 116 -3.94 6.11 -9.81
CA PRO A 116 -3.64 6.81 -8.56
C PRO A 116 -4.25 8.22 -8.47
N HIS A 117 -4.39 8.93 -9.59
CA HIS A 117 -4.89 10.30 -9.61
C HIS A 117 -6.34 10.44 -9.08
N SER A 118 -7.20 9.44 -9.29
CA SER A 118 -8.57 9.46 -8.78
C SER A 118 -8.60 9.32 -7.25
N ILE A 119 -7.72 8.48 -6.70
CA ILE A 119 -7.59 8.28 -5.24
C ILE A 119 -6.96 9.51 -4.59
N TRP A 120 -5.90 10.04 -5.20
CA TRP A 120 -5.27 11.29 -4.76
C TRP A 120 -6.28 12.44 -4.71
N CYS A 121 -7.09 12.61 -5.75
CA CYS A 121 -8.10 13.67 -5.82
C CYS A 121 -9.16 13.50 -4.73
N ALA A 122 -9.66 12.26 -4.53
CA ALA A 122 -10.60 11.95 -3.45
C ALA A 122 -10.02 12.29 -2.07
N MET A 123 -8.77 11.92 -1.80
CA MET A 123 -8.09 12.24 -0.54
C MET A 123 -7.91 13.74 -0.33
N LYS A 124 -7.48 14.49 -1.37
CA LYS A 124 -7.28 15.94 -1.29
C LYS A 124 -8.59 16.72 -1.10
N ASN A 125 -9.71 16.20 -1.59
CA ASN A 125 -11.04 16.79 -1.38
C ASN A 125 -11.73 16.32 -0.10
N GLY A 126 -11.25 15.22 0.48
CA GLY A 126 -11.78 14.65 1.72
C GLY A 126 -11.29 15.39 2.97
N PHE A 127 -12.00 15.19 4.07
CA PHE A 127 -11.53 15.64 5.37
C PHE A 127 -10.50 14.65 5.92
N VAL A 128 -9.28 15.14 6.13
CA VAL A 128 -8.16 14.38 6.69
C VAL A 128 -7.60 15.15 7.88
N GLU A 129 -7.62 14.52 9.05
CA GLU A 129 -6.97 15.05 10.24
C GLU A 129 -5.47 14.76 10.14
N VAL A 130 -4.64 15.78 10.35
CA VAL A 130 -3.19 15.69 10.20
C VAL A 130 -2.48 16.19 11.45
N ASN A 131 -1.45 15.46 11.87
CA ASN A 131 -0.57 15.85 12.94
C ASN A 131 0.76 16.33 12.35
N ASN A 132 1.26 17.46 12.85
CA ASN A 132 2.51 18.07 12.40
C ASN A 132 3.72 17.25 12.87
N ASP A 133 4.07 16.25 12.08
CA ASP A 133 5.19 15.36 12.32
C ASP A 133 5.66 14.69 11.03
N HIS A 134 6.96 14.45 10.92
CA HIS A 134 7.59 13.87 9.74
C HIS A 134 8.25 12.53 10.09
N PRO A 135 7.71 11.39 9.63
CA PRO A 135 8.33 10.08 9.87
C PRO A 135 9.53 9.83 8.96
N SER A 136 10.53 9.11 9.48
CA SER A 136 11.54 8.44 8.64
C SER A 136 10.98 7.16 8.01
N LEU A 137 10.21 6.38 8.77
CA LEU A 137 9.46 5.20 8.36
C LEU A 137 8.03 5.29 8.89
N TYR A 138 7.09 4.80 8.10
CA TYR A 138 5.67 4.80 8.48
C TYR A 138 4.97 3.51 8.05
N GLY A 139 3.80 3.32 8.62
CA GLY A 139 2.84 2.31 8.19
C GLY A 139 1.51 2.96 7.86
N ILE A 140 0.67 2.19 7.18
CA ILE A 140 -0.67 2.63 6.77
C ILE A 140 -1.71 1.55 7.07
N GLN A 141 -2.86 1.97 7.57
CA GLN A 141 -4.04 1.14 7.76
C GLN A 141 -5.17 1.70 6.90
N ILE A 142 -5.80 0.84 6.10
CA ILE A 142 -6.84 1.21 5.17
C ILE A 142 -8.01 0.27 5.35
N LYS A 143 -9.21 0.83 5.46
CA LYS A 143 -10.46 0.10 5.31
C LYS A 143 -11.13 0.56 4.02
N VAL A 144 -11.32 -0.40 3.11
CA VAL A 144 -12.08 -0.22 1.88
C VAL A 144 -13.51 -0.67 2.14
N LYS A 145 -14.45 0.25 2.18
CA LYS A 145 -15.88 -0.07 2.24
C LYS A 145 -16.47 -0.08 0.83
N ALA A 146 -17.23 -1.10 0.51
CA ALA A 146 -17.81 -1.33 -0.80
C ALA A 146 -19.26 -1.85 -0.70
N PRO A 147 -20.02 -1.81 -1.81
CA PRO A 147 -21.39 -2.30 -1.83
C PRO A 147 -21.52 -3.79 -1.51
N ILE A 148 -22.67 -4.17 -0.94
CA ILE A 148 -23.03 -5.57 -0.70
C ILE A 148 -22.88 -6.43 -1.96
N GLY A 149 -22.31 -7.62 -1.78
CA GLY A 149 -22.03 -8.57 -2.86
C GLY A 149 -20.78 -8.23 -3.69
N THR A 150 -20.04 -7.18 -3.33
CA THR A 150 -18.75 -6.90 -3.97
C THR A 150 -17.70 -7.96 -3.63
N THR A 151 -17.00 -8.41 -4.66
CA THR A 151 -15.73 -9.13 -4.55
C THR A 151 -14.62 -8.30 -5.22
N ILE A 152 -13.40 -8.42 -4.70
CA ILE A 152 -12.24 -7.67 -5.18
C ILE A 152 -10.96 -8.47 -4.97
N ASN A 153 -10.01 -8.34 -5.89
CA ASN A 153 -8.64 -8.79 -5.68
C ASN A 153 -7.81 -7.61 -5.16
N LEU A 154 -7.66 -7.46 -3.84
CA LEU A 154 -6.87 -6.36 -3.26
C LEU A 154 -5.43 -6.33 -3.76
N ALA A 155 -4.81 -7.48 -4.07
CA ALA A 155 -3.44 -7.51 -4.60
C ALA A 155 -3.30 -6.84 -5.98
N SER A 156 -4.40 -6.69 -6.73
CA SER A 156 -4.40 -5.99 -8.03
C SER A 156 -4.61 -4.48 -7.90
N ILE A 157 -5.16 -4.02 -6.78
CA ILE A 157 -5.53 -2.62 -6.57
C ILE A 157 -4.66 -1.90 -5.54
N VAL A 158 -3.93 -2.65 -4.70
CA VAL A 158 -3.12 -2.10 -3.61
C VAL A 158 -2.13 -1.05 -4.08
N LYS A 159 -1.42 -1.30 -5.19
CA LYS A 159 -0.43 -0.35 -5.69
C LYS A 159 -1.06 1.00 -6.05
N PRO A 160 -2.02 1.10 -6.99
CA PRO A 160 -2.58 2.41 -7.32
C PRO A 160 -3.31 3.09 -6.15
N VAL A 161 -3.87 2.31 -5.21
CA VAL A 161 -4.48 2.87 -3.98
C VAL A 161 -3.41 3.47 -3.07
N LEU A 162 -2.32 2.75 -2.80
CA LEU A 162 -1.21 3.25 -1.99
C LEU A 162 -0.54 4.44 -2.66
N ASP A 163 -0.24 4.36 -3.97
CA ASP A 163 0.35 5.45 -4.73
C ASP A 163 -0.50 6.72 -4.59
N GLY A 164 -1.83 6.62 -4.72
CA GLY A 164 -2.74 7.76 -4.62
C GLY A 164 -2.85 8.32 -3.20
N ILE A 165 -3.01 7.46 -2.18
CA ILE A 165 -3.11 7.89 -0.79
C ILE A 165 -1.80 8.52 -0.32
N ILE A 166 -0.67 7.84 -0.50
CA ILE A 166 0.65 8.33 -0.08
C ILE A 166 0.97 9.65 -0.81
N SER A 167 0.62 9.78 -2.08
CA SER A 167 0.81 11.02 -2.82
C SER A 167 0.01 12.20 -2.26
N SER A 168 -1.14 11.97 -1.64
CA SER A 168 -1.96 13.03 -1.03
C SER A 168 -1.26 13.70 0.17
N PHE A 169 -0.36 12.95 0.84
CA PHE A 169 0.44 13.42 1.97
C PHE A 169 1.76 14.10 1.59
N HIS A 170 1.96 14.33 0.29
CA HIS A 170 3.07 15.11 -0.25
C HIS A 170 2.57 16.44 -0.83
N THR A 171 3.47 17.42 -0.84
CA THR A 171 3.34 18.62 -1.69
C THR A 171 4.28 18.49 -2.89
N HIS A 172 3.79 18.84 -4.07
CA HIS A 172 4.63 18.88 -5.27
C HIS A 172 5.69 20.00 -5.15
N ASN A 173 6.85 19.82 -5.78
CA ASN A 173 7.95 20.76 -5.61
C ASN A 173 7.83 22.05 -6.46
N GLY A 174 6.98 22.02 -7.48
CA GLY A 174 6.70 23.11 -8.42
C GLY A 174 7.35 22.93 -9.79
N SER A 175 8.18 21.89 -10.00
CA SER A 175 8.81 21.66 -11.30
C SER A 175 7.78 21.24 -12.34
N ASP A 176 7.78 21.88 -13.52
CA ASP A 176 6.84 21.60 -14.61
C ASP A 176 5.35 21.74 -14.21
N ILE A 177 5.04 22.53 -13.17
CA ILE A 177 3.69 22.57 -12.57
C ILE A 177 2.58 22.90 -13.57
N ILE A 178 2.83 23.82 -14.51
CA ILE A 178 1.84 24.22 -15.53
C ILE A 178 1.45 23.02 -16.40
N GLU A 179 2.44 22.36 -17.01
CA GLU A 179 2.22 21.20 -17.89
C GLU A 179 1.65 19.99 -17.13
N LEU A 180 2.12 19.75 -15.90
CA LEU A 180 1.64 18.64 -15.08
C LEU A 180 0.20 18.86 -14.62
N SER A 181 -0.18 20.09 -14.28
CA SER A 181 -1.54 20.44 -13.88
C SER A 181 -2.51 20.33 -15.05
N GLU A 182 -2.10 20.75 -16.26
CA GLU A 182 -2.88 20.56 -17.50
C GLU A 182 -3.16 19.08 -17.78
N ARG A 183 -2.12 18.23 -17.74
CA ARG A 183 -2.28 16.78 -17.96
C ARG A 183 -3.18 16.14 -16.91
N LEU A 184 -3.01 16.51 -15.64
CA LEU A 184 -3.82 15.98 -14.53
C LEU A 184 -5.28 16.43 -14.62
N ALA A 185 -5.51 17.69 -14.98
CA ALA A 185 -6.84 18.25 -15.22
C ALA A 185 -7.57 17.49 -16.33
N LYS A 186 -6.89 17.20 -17.45
CA LYS A 186 -7.44 16.39 -18.54
C LYS A 186 -7.79 14.97 -18.11
N LEU A 187 -6.99 14.34 -17.25
CA LEU A 187 -7.25 12.99 -16.74
C LEU A 187 -8.44 12.93 -15.79
N LEU A 188 -8.64 13.98 -14.98
CA LEU A 188 -9.71 14.05 -13.99
C LEU A 188 -10.99 14.73 -14.50
N GLY A 189 -10.94 15.38 -15.67
CA GLY A 189 -12.04 16.20 -16.18
C GLY A 189 -12.25 17.48 -15.36
N GLU A 190 -11.17 18.01 -14.78
CA GLU A 190 -11.18 19.14 -13.85
C GLU A 190 -10.49 20.38 -14.43
N ASN A 191 -10.50 21.48 -13.68
CA ASN A 191 -9.81 22.72 -14.05
C ASN A 191 -8.30 22.71 -13.68
N GLU A 192 -7.46 23.24 -14.58
CA GLU A 192 -6.00 23.28 -14.43
C GLU A 192 -5.53 24.06 -13.20
N GLN A 193 -6.13 25.24 -12.95
CA GLN A 193 -5.80 26.06 -11.79
C GLN A 193 -6.18 25.37 -10.47
N THR A 194 -7.26 24.60 -10.47
CA THR A 194 -7.63 23.74 -9.33
C THR A 194 -6.58 22.66 -9.09
N MET A 195 -6.11 21.98 -10.14
CA MET A 195 -5.09 20.94 -10.01
C MET A 195 -3.75 21.49 -9.54
N GLU A 196 -3.33 22.64 -10.08
CA GLU A 196 -2.12 23.34 -9.63
C GLU A 196 -2.21 23.66 -8.14
N LYS A 197 -3.33 24.27 -7.71
CA LYS A 197 -3.56 24.60 -6.30
C LYS A 197 -3.51 23.36 -5.41
N MET A 198 -4.13 22.26 -5.81
CA MET A 198 -4.14 21.00 -5.05
C MET A 198 -2.77 20.33 -4.99
N LEU A 199 -1.96 20.41 -6.05
CA LEU A 199 -0.60 19.88 -6.10
C LEU A 199 0.34 20.67 -5.18
N MET A 200 0.15 21.99 -5.11
CA MET A 200 0.96 22.90 -4.31
C MET A 200 0.44 23.09 -2.87
N ASP A 201 -0.68 22.49 -2.52
CA ASP A 201 -1.25 22.53 -1.18
C ASP A 201 -0.35 21.85 -0.14
N THR A 202 -0.12 22.55 0.97
CA THR A 202 0.76 22.15 2.06
C THR A 202 0.01 21.61 3.27
N GLN A 203 -1.33 21.65 3.30
CA GLN A 203 -2.12 21.24 4.47
C GLN A 203 -1.82 19.81 4.92
N MET A 204 -1.70 18.87 3.96
CA MET A 204 -1.45 17.45 4.26
C MET A 204 0.02 17.03 4.14
N ASN A 205 0.98 17.96 4.12
CA ASN A 205 2.39 17.71 3.77
C ASN A 205 3.22 16.96 4.84
N ILE A 206 2.70 15.87 5.38
CA ILE A 206 3.31 15.03 6.41
C ILE A 206 4.54 14.29 5.87
N LEU A 207 4.52 13.86 4.62
CA LEU A 207 5.63 13.12 4.00
C LEU A 207 6.59 14.04 3.24
N GLY A 208 6.37 15.35 3.29
CA GLY A 208 7.30 16.36 2.78
C GLY A 208 7.16 16.67 1.29
N LYS A 209 7.84 17.75 0.89
CA LYS A 209 7.83 18.28 -0.47
C LYS A 209 8.72 17.44 -1.39
N ARG A 210 8.25 17.08 -2.59
CA ARG A 210 9.04 16.33 -3.56
C ARG A 210 8.61 16.56 -5.00
N ASN A 211 9.43 16.12 -5.96
CA ASN A 211 8.99 15.99 -7.35
C ASN A 211 7.99 14.82 -7.46
N LEU A 212 6.73 15.11 -7.14
CA LEU A 212 5.67 14.13 -6.96
C LEU A 212 5.17 13.53 -8.29
N LEU A 213 5.30 14.28 -9.38
CA LEU A 213 4.78 13.92 -10.69
C LEU A 213 5.87 14.09 -11.73
N HIS A 214 6.03 13.08 -12.58
CA HIS A 214 6.90 13.15 -13.75
C HIS A 214 6.07 13.03 -15.03
N LYS A 215 6.60 13.59 -16.12
CA LYS A 215 6.05 13.41 -17.46
C LYS A 215 6.30 11.98 -17.92
N PHE A 216 5.27 11.29 -18.41
CA PHE A 216 5.39 9.93 -18.91
C PHE A 216 4.61 9.75 -20.21
N GLY A 217 5.28 9.89 -21.35
CA GLY A 217 4.62 9.96 -22.65
C GLY A 217 3.59 11.10 -22.67
N GLN A 218 2.33 10.77 -22.98
CA GLN A 218 1.19 11.70 -22.90
C GLN A 218 0.49 11.71 -21.52
N ASN A 219 0.96 10.89 -20.58
CA ASN A 219 0.41 10.76 -19.22
C ASN A 219 1.36 11.37 -18.18
N ILE A 220 1.03 11.14 -16.91
CA ILE A 220 1.83 11.45 -15.73
C ILE A 220 2.25 10.16 -15.03
N GLN A 221 3.39 10.19 -14.35
CA GLN A 221 3.84 9.14 -13.46
C GLN A 221 3.92 9.69 -12.03
N TRP A 222 3.29 9.00 -11.10
CA TRP A 222 3.35 9.31 -9.68
C TRP A 222 4.67 8.82 -9.09
N ASN A 223 5.22 9.62 -8.19
CA ASN A 223 6.48 9.34 -7.51
C ASN A 223 6.34 9.68 -6.02
N PRO A 224 5.53 8.95 -5.24
CA PRO A 224 5.43 9.10 -3.79
C PRO A 224 6.67 8.59 -3.04
N ALA A 225 6.76 8.84 -1.73
CA ALA A 225 7.73 8.21 -0.82
C ALA A 225 7.20 6.87 -0.26
N ASP A 226 6.66 6.03 -1.12
CA ASP A 226 6.15 4.70 -0.78
C ASP A 226 7.26 3.71 -0.37
N ASN A 227 8.50 3.95 -0.79
CA ASN A 227 9.67 3.18 -0.37
C ASN A 227 9.97 3.25 1.15
N THR A 228 9.44 4.26 1.87
CA THR A 228 9.53 4.37 3.35
C THR A 228 8.26 3.91 4.07
N CYS A 229 7.24 3.45 3.32
CA CYS A 229 6.12 2.67 3.84
C CYS A 229 6.60 1.23 4.07
N VAL A 230 6.80 0.86 5.33
CA VAL A 230 7.34 -0.48 5.66
C VAL A 230 6.27 -1.49 5.99
N THR A 231 5.03 -1.04 6.17
CA THR A 231 3.93 -1.93 6.45
C THR A 231 2.59 -1.33 6.04
N ALA A 232 1.71 -2.18 5.52
CA ALA A 232 0.33 -1.80 5.27
C ALA A 232 -0.62 -2.92 5.71
N ASP A 233 -1.78 -2.51 6.20
CA ASP A 233 -2.89 -3.40 6.53
C ASP A 233 -4.15 -2.84 5.87
N ILE A 234 -4.71 -3.61 4.94
CA ILE A 234 -5.82 -3.21 4.08
C ILE A 234 -6.95 -4.20 4.31
N LEU A 235 -8.03 -3.74 4.92
CA LEU A 235 -9.22 -4.54 5.17
C LEU A 235 -10.30 -4.19 4.16
N PHE A 236 -11.00 -5.21 3.69
CA PHE A 236 -12.12 -5.06 2.79
C PHE A 236 -13.43 -5.36 3.51
N ASP A 237 -14.37 -4.42 3.38
CA ASP A 237 -15.68 -4.48 3.99
C ASP A 237 -16.73 -4.26 2.90
N ASN A 238 -17.46 -5.31 2.53
CA ASN A 238 -18.54 -5.23 1.54
C ASN A 238 -19.92 -5.06 2.19
N SER A 239 -20.03 -4.56 3.42
CA SER A 239 -21.33 -4.46 4.10
C SER A 239 -22.13 -3.21 3.73
N LYS A 240 -21.73 -2.44 2.70
CA LYS A 240 -22.34 -1.13 2.46
C LYS A 240 -23.66 -1.21 1.68
N GLU A 241 -24.74 -0.69 2.27
CA GLU A 241 -26.08 -0.71 1.68
C GLU A 241 -26.32 0.35 0.59
N ASP A 242 -25.75 1.55 0.70
CA ASP A 242 -26.08 2.67 -0.20
C ASP A 242 -25.38 2.65 -1.58
N GLY A 243 -24.63 1.57 -1.88
CA GLY A 243 -24.03 1.36 -3.19
C GLY A 243 -22.75 2.15 -3.50
N GLY A 244 -22.23 2.97 -2.59
CA GLY A 244 -20.98 3.71 -2.82
C GLY A 244 -19.70 3.03 -2.29
N TRP A 245 -18.55 3.58 -2.70
CA TRP A 245 -17.21 3.16 -2.27
C TRP A 245 -16.54 4.20 -1.40
N PHE A 246 -15.90 3.75 -0.32
CA PHE A 246 -15.34 4.64 0.70
C PHE A 246 -13.99 4.15 1.19
N LEU A 247 -13.10 5.09 1.45
CA LEU A 247 -11.81 4.86 2.08
C LEU A 247 -11.83 5.46 3.47
N SER A 248 -11.53 4.63 4.46
CA SER A 248 -11.17 5.05 5.81
C SER A 248 -9.77 4.58 6.11
N GLY A 249 -9.07 5.24 7.03
CA GLY A 249 -7.75 4.78 7.38
C GLY A 249 -6.94 5.78 8.19
N GLU A 250 -5.69 5.40 8.37
CA GLU A 250 -4.72 6.17 9.11
C GLU A 250 -3.29 5.90 8.64
N LEU A 251 -2.47 6.93 8.73
CA LEU A 251 -1.03 6.87 8.53
C LEU A 251 -0.39 7.02 9.91
N PHE A 252 0.58 6.18 10.25
CA PHE A 252 1.19 6.16 11.58
C PHE A 252 2.70 5.96 11.55
N LYS A 253 3.37 6.46 12.58
CA LYS A 253 4.78 6.13 12.83
C LYS A 253 4.93 4.68 13.21
N VAL A 254 6.05 4.09 12.83
CA VAL A 254 6.41 2.73 13.23
C VAL A 254 7.69 2.71 14.04
N GLU A 255 7.74 1.80 14.99
CA GLU A 255 8.94 1.43 15.73
C GLU A 255 9.25 -0.03 15.41
N GLN A 256 10.53 -0.38 15.27
CA GLN A 256 10.90 -1.77 15.06
C GLN A 256 10.54 -2.57 16.31
N SER A 257 9.86 -3.70 16.13
CA SER A 257 9.48 -4.60 17.23
C SER A 257 10.67 -5.47 17.61
N ASP A 258 11.03 -5.48 18.90
CA ASP A 258 12.10 -6.31 19.47
C ASP A 258 11.75 -7.81 19.55
N LYS A 259 10.71 -8.29 18.86
CA LYS A 259 10.35 -9.72 18.84
C LYS A 259 11.47 -10.55 18.23
N LYS A 260 12.43 -10.94 19.07
CA LYS A 260 13.37 -12.04 18.85
C LYS A 260 12.55 -13.31 18.69
N ASN A 261 12.70 -13.95 17.52
CA ASN A 261 12.50 -15.38 17.29
C ASN A 261 11.28 -16.04 17.96
N ASP A 262 10.10 -15.90 17.37
CA ASP A 262 8.98 -16.83 17.60
C ASP A 262 8.32 -17.27 16.29
N VAL A 263 9.12 -17.52 15.25
CA VAL A 263 8.67 -18.40 14.15
C VAL A 263 8.99 -19.83 14.57
N GLN A 264 8.23 -20.33 15.54
CA GLN A 264 8.10 -21.76 15.75
C GLN A 264 7.39 -22.36 14.52
N LYS A 265 8.14 -23.19 13.79
CA LYS A 265 7.68 -24.41 13.10
C LYS A 265 6.19 -24.44 12.71
N GLN A 266 5.79 -23.73 11.67
CA GLN A 266 4.60 -24.10 10.91
C GLN A 266 4.86 -23.97 9.42
N ASN A 267 5.03 -25.14 8.79
CA ASN A 267 4.89 -25.44 7.36
C ASN A 267 5.42 -24.38 6.38
N LEU A 268 6.74 -24.31 6.23
CA LEU A 268 7.37 -23.67 5.07
C LEU A 268 7.21 -24.59 3.85
N LEU A 269 6.33 -24.21 2.92
CA LEU A 269 6.31 -24.74 1.56
C LEU A 269 7.39 -24.00 0.76
N TYR A 270 8.39 -24.74 0.26
CA TYR A 270 9.49 -24.27 -0.57
C TYR A 270 9.05 -23.92 -2.00
#